data_AF-A0A9D2ERF5-F1
#
_entry.id   AF-A0A9D2ERF5-F1
#
_cell.length_a   1.000
_cell.length_b   1.000
_cell.length_c   1.000
_cell.angle_alpha   90.00
_cell.angle_beta   90.00
_cell.angle_gamma   90.00
#
_symmetry.space_group_name_H-M   'P 1'
#
loop_
_entity.id
_entity.type
_entity.pdbx_description
1 polymer ?
#
loop_
_entity_poly.entity_id
_entity_poly.type
_entity_poly.pdbx_seq_one_letter_code
_entity_poly.pdbx_strand_id
1 'polypeptide(L)'
;MAKIDVNQYMEQCGVRKARFGGYEPEDVRQALRALCSDYEQSLATANAETRAARQESEALRRRCQTLLGQNQNLAAQNATLAGQADKISRRQDDLETRYSKVQERNHSLTDQVAVLRLKNGDLTRENKELTDRAEEAEAALRIKGRAHDEARQQVLKEKDQVLAGAHAEAEKIRRQARAEADALLAETNRKAEAIDQLAREQAISQARKMVQAATDEAREIQNAHRLRLQDLKSRIAAMEQQRNKLMDFFSQMIGELQEAQDYARQNTPVVDAEYDEDVTEVSPEPRLDLSDKTVEAAAAALPVSEETAEEAPQKDEAVNCVVAPGLDEEEPAPPRTVELVPEEETTPSAEYFDTEPKQQPSDPPEIEVPGAIFSYPILRQEGEPILDEEPPARGPHQPVMPDLSDTGEDDEDADSGDIQLIPERKPEENPRRQKAVAALRGLRRKMART
;
A
#
# COMPACT_ATOMS: atom_id res chain seq x y z
N MET A 1 -97.37 87.85 71.15
CA MET A 1 -97.42 87.77 72.63
C MET A 1 -98.52 88.69 73.11
N ALA A 2 -99.22 88.32 74.19
CA ALA A 2 -100.18 89.23 74.80
C ALA A 2 -99.40 90.38 75.48
N LYS A 3 -99.73 91.62 75.13
CA LYS A 3 -99.25 92.79 75.88
C LYS A 3 -100.07 92.91 77.16
N ILE A 4 -99.44 93.32 78.25
CA ILE A 4 -100.15 93.53 79.52
C ILE A 4 -100.87 94.88 79.41
N ASP A 5 -102.20 94.86 79.30
CA ASP A 5 -102.99 96.09 79.36
C ASP A 5 -103.09 96.56 80.82
N VAL A 6 -102.20 97.50 81.16
CA VAL A 6 -102.14 98.12 82.49
C VAL A 6 -103.47 98.79 82.87
N ASN A 7 -104.25 99.30 81.91
CA ASN A 7 -105.53 99.92 82.21
C ASN A 7 -106.57 98.85 82.60
N GLN A 8 -106.66 97.77 81.82
CA GLN A 8 -107.55 96.63 82.11
C GLN A 8 -107.19 95.95 83.44
N TYR A 9 -105.91 95.81 83.74
CA TYR A 9 -105.42 95.30 85.03
C TYR A 9 -105.83 96.20 86.21
N MET A 10 -105.64 97.51 86.09
CA MET A 10 -106.04 98.48 87.14
C MET A 10 -107.55 98.50 87.41
N GLU A 11 -108.37 98.29 86.37
CA GLU A 11 -109.83 98.15 86.50
C GLU A 11 -110.23 96.86 87.25
N GLN A 12 -109.59 95.73 86.94
CA GLN A 12 -109.84 94.45 87.59
C GLN A 12 -109.36 94.43 89.05
N CYS A 13 -108.23 95.08 89.36
CA CYS A 13 -107.71 95.22 90.71
C CYS A 13 -108.48 96.24 91.59
N GLY A 14 -109.54 96.88 91.06
CA GLY A 14 -110.44 97.71 91.86
C GLY A 14 -109.86 99.05 92.32
N VAL A 15 -108.78 99.55 91.70
CA VAL A 15 -108.07 100.77 92.12
C VAL A 15 -108.85 102.05 91.74
N ARG A 16 -109.96 102.31 92.43
CA ARG A 16 -110.87 103.43 92.16
C ARG A 16 -110.72 104.57 93.17
N LYS A 17 -110.11 105.67 92.74
CA LYS A 17 -110.11 107.04 93.34
C LYS A 17 -109.66 107.23 94.81
N ALA A 18 -109.50 106.19 95.61
CA ALA A 18 -108.88 106.29 96.94
C ALA A 18 -107.36 106.15 96.82
N ARG A 19 -106.61 106.96 97.57
CA ARG A 19 -105.14 106.92 97.63
C ARG A 19 -104.66 105.57 98.16
N PHE A 20 -104.01 104.78 97.31
CA PHE A 20 -103.31 103.57 97.74
C PHE A 20 -101.99 103.97 98.41
N GLY A 21 -101.91 103.82 99.74
CA GLY A 21 -100.66 104.06 100.49
C GLY A 21 -100.09 105.47 100.40
N GLY A 22 -100.90 106.47 100.03
CA GLY A 22 -100.47 107.88 99.86
C GLY A 22 -100.08 108.29 98.44
N TYR A 23 -100.00 107.37 97.48
CA TYR A 23 -99.70 107.66 96.08
C TYR A 23 -100.96 107.96 95.25
N GLU A 24 -100.84 108.80 94.22
CA GLU A 24 -101.97 109.11 93.33
C GLU A 24 -102.19 108.00 92.29
N PRO A 25 -103.44 107.77 91.82
CA PRO A 25 -103.74 106.70 90.87
C PRO A 25 -103.06 106.82 89.50
N GLU A 26 -102.49 107.97 89.13
CA GLU A 26 -101.67 108.10 87.91
C GLU A 26 -100.22 107.67 88.15
N ASP A 27 -99.61 108.01 89.30
CA ASP A 27 -98.25 107.59 89.66
C ASP A 27 -98.13 106.05 89.64
N VAL A 28 -99.14 105.38 90.21
CA VAL A 28 -99.23 103.90 90.21
C VAL A 28 -99.37 103.36 88.78
N ARG A 29 -100.16 104.02 87.90
CA ARG A 29 -100.26 103.64 86.48
C ARG A 29 -98.95 103.88 85.73
N GLN A 30 -98.22 104.95 86.02
CA GLN A 30 -96.92 105.24 85.41
C GLN A 30 -95.85 104.25 85.87
N ALA A 31 -95.80 103.90 87.16
CA ALA A 31 -94.91 102.89 87.70
C ALA A 31 -95.19 101.50 87.12
N LEU A 32 -96.47 101.10 87.00
CA LEU A 32 -96.85 99.84 86.34
C LEU A 32 -96.52 99.82 84.85
N ARG A 33 -96.71 100.94 84.13
CA ARG A 33 -96.29 101.07 82.71
C ARG A 33 -94.77 100.96 82.55
N ALA A 34 -93.99 101.57 83.45
CA ALA A 34 -92.54 101.43 83.46
C ALA A 34 -92.11 99.99 83.72
N LEU A 35 -92.64 99.34 84.76
CA LEU A 35 -92.37 97.94 85.07
C LEU A 35 -92.76 96.99 83.91
N CYS A 36 -93.89 97.23 83.26
CA CYS A 36 -94.29 96.46 82.07
C CYS A 36 -93.34 96.70 80.89
N SER A 37 -92.88 97.94 80.67
CA SER A 37 -91.86 98.27 79.67
C SER A 37 -90.54 97.54 79.94
N ASP A 38 -90.04 97.58 81.18
CA ASP A 38 -88.78 96.93 81.55
C ASP A 38 -88.88 95.41 81.45
N TYR A 39 -90.04 94.84 81.81
CA TYR A 39 -90.33 93.43 81.61
C TYR A 39 -90.43 93.06 80.12
N GLU A 40 -91.13 93.84 79.30
CA GLU A 40 -91.20 93.64 77.85
C GLU A 40 -89.82 93.77 77.18
N GLN A 41 -88.95 94.67 77.66
CA GLN A 41 -87.56 94.81 77.20
C GLN A 41 -86.70 93.61 77.59
N SER A 42 -86.70 93.21 78.87
CA SER A 42 -85.98 92.02 79.37
C SER A 42 -86.44 90.73 78.67
N LEU A 43 -87.74 90.63 78.40
CA LEU A 43 -88.31 89.53 77.64
C LEU A 43 -87.94 89.63 76.14
N ALA A 44 -87.79 90.81 75.57
CA ALA A 44 -87.30 91.00 74.21
C ALA A 44 -85.80 90.64 74.08
N THR A 45 -84.95 90.99 75.04
CA THR A 45 -83.53 90.59 75.06
C THR A 45 -83.39 89.09 75.24
N ALA A 46 -84.11 88.46 76.18
CA ALA A 46 -84.13 87.00 76.34
C ALA A 46 -84.63 86.27 75.07
N ASN A 47 -85.61 86.84 74.35
CA ASN A 47 -86.03 86.32 73.05
C ASN A 47 -84.99 86.53 71.94
N ALA A 48 -84.18 87.59 71.98
CA ALA A 48 -83.09 87.82 71.05
C ALA A 48 -81.92 86.86 71.31
N GLU A 49 -81.53 86.68 72.57
CA GLU A 49 -80.51 85.74 73.03
C GLU A 49 -80.87 84.30 72.67
N THR A 50 -82.11 83.87 72.94
CA THR A 50 -82.56 82.52 72.53
C THR A 50 -82.67 82.34 71.02
N ARG A 51 -82.85 83.41 70.22
CA ARG A 51 -82.73 83.35 68.75
C ARG A 51 -81.28 83.22 68.31
N ALA A 52 -80.36 83.99 68.89
CA ALA A 52 -78.92 83.91 68.61
C ALA A 52 -78.38 82.51 68.94
N ALA A 53 -78.66 82.00 70.15
CA ALA A 53 -78.26 80.66 70.57
C ALA A 53 -78.83 79.54 69.67
N ARG A 54 -80.06 79.72 69.13
CA ARG A 54 -80.62 78.80 68.12
C ARG A 54 -79.84 78.86 66.79
N GLN A 55 -79.53 80.06 66.30
CA GLN A 55 -78.74 80.24 65.07
C GLN A 55 -77.33 79.64 65.21
N GLU A 56 -76.66 79.85 66.34
CA GLU A 56 -75.37 79.22 66.65
C GLU A 56 -75.49 77.69 66.73
N SER A 57 -76.52 77.17 67.40
CA SER A 57 -76.80 75.73 67.47
C SER A 57 -77.07 75.12 66.08
N GLU A 58 -77.74 75.83 65.18
CA GLU A 58 -77.92 75.41 63.79
C GLU A 58 -76.61 75.47 62.98
N ALA A 59 -75.81 76.52 63.14
CA ALA A 59 -74.51 76.65 62.49
C ALA A 59 -73.54 75.53 62.92
N LEU A 60 -73.52 75.22 64.23
CA LEU A 60 -72.77 74.09 64.77
C LEU A 60 -73.26 72.75 64.21
N ARG A 61 -74.58 72.51 64.14
CA ARG A 61 -75.14 71.30 63.49
C ARG A 61 -74.68 71.16 62.04
N ARG A 62 -74.74 72.23 61.24
CA ARG A 62 -74.26 72.24 59.84
C ARG A 62 -72.75 71.94 59.75
N ARG A 63 -71.94 72.51 60.64
CA ARG A 63 -70.49 72.23 60.71
C ARG A 63 -70.21 70.77 61.07
N CYS A 64 -70.90 70.23 62.06
CA CYS A 64 -70.79 68.81 62.43
C CYS A 64 -71.21 67.89 61.27
N GLN A 65 -72.27 68.22 60.55
CA GLN A 65 -72.71 67.46 59.37
C GLN A 65 -71.66 67.46 58.24
N THR A 66 -71.01 68.61 58.01
CA THR A 66 -69.90 68.72 57.05
C THR A 66 -68.70 67.87 57.46
N LEU A 67 -68.31 67.94 58.74
CA LEU A 67 -67.21 67.14 59.30
C LEU A 67 -67.51 65.63 59.27
N LEU A 68 -68.76 65.22 59.46
CA LEU A 68 -69.18 63.82 59.32
C LEU A 68 -69.01 63.33 57.88
N GLY A 69 -69.44 64.11 56.88
CA GLY A 69 -69.23 63.77 55.46
C GLY A 69 -67.74 63.71 55.08
N GLN A 70 -66.92 64.62 55.60
CA GLN A 70 -65.46 64.57 55.40
C GLN A 70 -64.83 63.31 56.03
N ASN A 71 -65.24 62.93 57.24
CA ASN A 71 -64.77 61.69 57.88
C ASN A 71 -65.19 60.44 57.11
N GLN A 72 -66.40 60.40 56.55
CA GLN A 72 -66.86 59.29 55.70
C GLN A 72 -66.02 59.18 54.42
N ASN A 73 -65.69 60.30 53.77
CA ASN A 73 -64.82 60.32 52.60
C ASN A 73 -63.39 59.85 52.93
N LEU A 74 -62.81 60.30 54.05
CA LEU A 74 -61.49 59.84 54.52
C LEU A 74 -61.50 58.36 54.89
N ALA A 75 -62.57 57.85 55.51
CA ALA A 75 -62.72 56.43 55.80
C ALA A 75 -62.77 55.58 54.53
N ALA A 76 -63.49 56.03 53.49
CA ALA A 76 -63.50 55.38 52.18
C ALA A 76 -62.11 55.39 51.51
N GLN A 77 -61.40 56.53 51.55
CA GLN A 77 -60.02 56.63 51.04
C GLN A 77 -59.08 55.67 51.77
N ASN A 78 -59.12 55.64 53.11
CA ASN A 78 -58.31 54.72 53.91
C ASN A 78 -58.59 53.24 53.57
N ALA A 79 -59.85 52.87 53.35
CA ALA A 79 -60.21 51.53 52.91
C ALA A 79 -59.64 51.19 51.52
N THR A 80 -59.65 52.15 50.58
CA THR A 80 -59.02 51.95 49.25
C THR A 80 -57.50 51.84 49.32
N LEU A 81 -56.84 52.63 50.18
CA LEU A 81 -55.39 52.58 50.39
C LEU A 81 -54.96 51.27 51.06
N ALA A 82 -55.71 50.79 52.05
CA ALA A 82 -55.49 49.47 52.65
C ALA A 82 -55.58 48.35 51.59
N GLY A 83 -56.62 48.36 50.75
CA GLY A 83 -56.76 47.41 49.65
C GLY A 83 -55.71 47.54 48.54
N GLN A 84 -55.00 48.68 48.43
CA GLN A 84 -53.82 48.83 47.57
C GLN A 84 -52.56 48.28 48.24
N ALA A 85 -52.37 48.53 49.55
CA ALA A 85 -51.27 47.98 50.33
C ALA A 85 -51.30 46.43 50.33
N ASP A 86 -52.47 45.82 50.53
CA ASP A 86 -52.66 44.37 50.44
C ASP A 86 -52.25 43.80 49.07
N LYS A 87 -52.58 44.51 47.98
CA LYS A 87 -52.19 44.11 46.61
C LYS A 87 -50.69 44.23 46.37
N ILE A 88 -50.04 45.23 46.97
CA ILE A 88 -48.59 45.41 46.88
C ILE A 88 -47.88 44.32 47.68
N SER A 89 -48.32 44.02 48.91
CA SER A 89 -47.78 42.94 49.74
C SER A 89 -47.82 41.60 49.01
N ARG A 90 -48.99 41.20 48.47
CA ARG A 90 -49.12 39.94 47.71
C ARG A 90 -48.19 39.88 46.50
N ARG A 91 -47.99 41.00 45.80
CA ARG A 91 -47.04 41.09 44.67
C ARG A 91 -45.59 40.96 45.12
N GLN A 92 -45.25 41.44 46.32
CA GLN A 92 -43.93 41.24 46.93
C GLN A 92 -43.72 39.78 47.27
N ASP A 93 -44.68 39.12 47.93
CA ASP A 93 -44.64 37.69 48.27
C ASP A 93 -44.49 36.80 47.00
N ASP A 94 -45.24 37.13 45.94
CA ASP A 94 -45.17 36.48 44.62
C ASP A 94 -43.78 36.65 43.97
N LEU A 95 -43.20 37.86 44.05
CA LEU A 95 -41.89 38.17 43.48
C LEU A 95 -40.75 37.51 44.27
N GLU A 96 -40.83 37.50 45.60
CA GLU A 96 -39.88 36.80 46.47
C GLU A 96 -39.89 35.31 46.18
N THR A 97 -41.08 34.69 46.11
CA THR A 97 -41.24 33.26 45.73
C THR A 97 -40.65 32.96 44.35
N ARG A 98 -40.81 33.86 43.37
CA ARG A 98 -40.20 33.72 42.03
C ARG A 98 -38.67 33.87 42.09
N TYR A 99 -38.18 34.82 42.88
CA TYR A 99 -36.76 35.07 43.06
C TYR A 99 -36.06 33.85 43.68
N SER A 100 -36.60 33.26 44.76
CA SER A 100 -36.06 32.03 45.37
C SER A 100 -35.95 30.88 44.35
N LYS A 101 -37.02 30.64 43.56
CA LYS A 101 -37.01 29.60 42.50
C LYS A 101 -35.97 29.85 41.41
N VAL A 102 -35.70 31.12 41.07
CA VAL A 102 -34.63 31.48 40.11
C VAL A 102 -33.25 31.34 40.75
N GLN A 103 -33.10 31.69 42.02
CA GLN A 103 -31.86 31.55 42.79
C GLN A 103 -31.45 30.08 42.94
N GLU A 104 -32.38 29.18 43.27
CA GLU A 104 -32.16 27.72 43.32
C GLU A 104 -31.71 27.18 41.95
N ARG A 105 -32.40 27.55 40.87
CA ARG A 105 -32.03 27.18 39.50
C ARG A 105 -30.64 27.70 39.12
N ASN A 106 -30.29 28.93 39.52
CA ASN A 106 -28.97 29.51 39.27
C ASN A 106 -27.86 28.75 40.02
N HIS A 107 -28.11 28.34 41.26
CA HIS A 107 -27.19 27.50 42.03
C HIS A 107 -26.98 26.14 41.35
N SER A 108 -28.07 25.43 41.02
CA SER A 108 -28.00 24.14 40.33
C SER A 108 -27.30 24.22 38.95
N LEU A 109 -27.52 25.28 38.17
CA LEU A 109 -26.81 25.51 36.92
C LEU A 109 -25.32 25.82 37.16
N THR A 110 -24.98 26.52 38.24
CA THR A 110 -23.59 26.79 38.63
C THR A 110 -22.86 25.50 38.99
N ASP A 111 -23.51 24.60 39.73
CA ASP A 111 -22.97 23.28 40.07
C ASP A 111 -22.79 22.40 38.82
N GLN A 112 -23.77 22.37 37.92
CA GLN A 112 -23.65 21.68 36.62
C GLN A 112 -22.47 22.22 35.79
N VAL A 113 -22.28 23.54 35.75
CA VAL A 113 -21.14 24.17 35.07
C VAL A 113 -19.81 23.82 35.76
N ALA A 114 -19.77 23.70 37.09
CA ALA A 114 -18.58 23.25 37.81
C ALA A 114 -18.23 21.78 37.46
N VAL A 115 -19.21 20.87 37.47
CA VAL A 115 -19.05 19.46 37.06
C VAL A 115 -18.59 19.35 35.60
N LEU A 116 -19.18 20.12 34.69
CA LEU A 116 -18.78 20.14 33.28
C LEU A 116 -17.36 20.69 33.09
N ARG A 117 -16.92 21.66 33.89
CA ARG A 117 -15.53 22.15 33.85
C ARG A 117 -14.54 21.08 34.30
N LEU A 118 -14.86 20.33 35.37
CA LEU A 118 -14.04 19.21 35.83
C LEU A 118 -13.95 18.12 34.75
N LYS A 119 -15.11 17.66 34.22
CA LYS A 119 -15.15 16.65 33.15
C LYS A 119 -14.37 17.06 31.89
N ASN A 120 -14.46 18.33 31.47
CA ASN A 120 -13.65 18.83 30.36
C ASN A 120 -12.15 18.86 30.72
N GLY A 121 -11.79 19.18 31.96
CA GLY A 121 -10.41 19.11 32.45
C GLY A 121 -9.84 17.70 32.39
N ASP A 122 -10.61 16.71 32.84
CA ASP A 122 -10.20 15.29 32.83
C ASP A 122 -10.10 14.75 31.40
N LEU A 123 -11.09 15.01 30.54
CA LEU A 123 -11.00 14.69 29.10
C LEU A 123 -9.81 15.37 28.43
N THR A 124 -9.43 16.59 28.85
CA THR A 124 -8.24 17.28 28.32
C THR A 124 -6.93 16.62 28.78
N ARG A 125 -6.90 15.99 29.96
CA ARG A 125 -5.75 15.21 30.44
C ARG A 125 -5.67 13.87 29.70
N GLU A 126 -6.79 13.15 29.63
CA GLU A 126 -6.87 11.85 28.95
C GLU A 126 -6.48 11.95 27.46
N ASN A 127 -6.96 12.98 26.74
CA ASN A 127 -6.55 13.21 25.36
C ASN A 127 -5.04 13.47 25.21
N LYS A 128 -4.39 14.14 26.18
CA LYS A 128 -2.93 14.32 26.18
C LYS A 128 -2.23 13.00 26.40
N GLU A 129 -2.61 12.25 27.44
CA GLU A 129 -2.02 10.93 27.70
C GLU A 129 -2.18 9.95 26.53
N LEU A 130 -3.32 9.98 25.83
CA LEU A 130 -3.54 9.19 24.62
C LEU A 130 -2.67 9.65 23.45
N THR A 131 -2.44 10.97 23.32
CA THR A 131 -1.51 11.53 22.32
C THR A 131 -0.08 11.11 22.63
N ASP A 132 0.37 11.29 23.87
CA ASP A 132 1.71 10.92 24.34
C ASP A 132 1.97 9.41 24.12
N ARG A 133 1.00 8.54 24.50
CA ARG A 133 1.08 7.08 24.24
C ARG A 133 1.12 6.74 22.75
N ALA A 134 0.44 7.50 21.89
CA ALA A 134 0.48 7.29 20.45
C ALA A 134 1.86 7.69 19.88
N GLU A 135 2.42 8.82 20.31
CA GLU A 135 3.77 9.24 19.93
C GLU A 135 4.85 8.26 20.40
N GLU A 136 4.74 7.74 21.63
CA GLU A 136 5.60 6.67 22.16
C GLU A 136 5.49 5.38 21.33
N ALA A 137 4.28 4.95 20.98
CA ALA A 137 4.05 3.77 20.15
C ALA A 137 4.61 3.96 18.73
N GLU A 138 4.43 5.12 18.09
CA GLU A 138 5.06 5.42 16.81
C GLU A 138 6.59 5.44 16.91
N ALA A 139 7.16 6.02 17.96
CA ALA A 139 8.61 6.04 18.18
C ALA A 139 9.16 4.60 18.32
N ALA A 140 8.48 3.75 19.08
CA ALA A 140 8.82 2.34 19.23
C ALA A 140 8.72 1.59 17.88
N LEU A 141 7.70 1.86 17.06
CA LEU A 141 7.57 1.30 15.71
C LEU A 141 8.68 1.79 14.77
N ARG A 142 9.06 3.08 14.81
CA ARG A 142 10.18 3.64 14.03
C ARG A 142 11.53 3.06 14.45
N ILE A 143 11.71 2.65 15.71
CA ILE A 143 12.92 1.96 16.18
C ILE A 143 12.91 0.50 15.71
N LYS A 144 11.80 -0.23 15.91
CA LYS A 144 11.65 -1.62 15.44
C LYS A 144 11.80 -1.74 13.91
N GLY A 145 11.21 -0.82 13.15
CA GLY A 145 11.33 -0.77 11.68
C GLY A 145 12.79 -0.65 11.26
N ARG A 146 13.54 0.31 11.83
CA ARG A 146 14.99 0.45 11.57
C ARG A 146 15.78 -0.80 11.95
N ALA A 147 15.52 -1.40 13.11
CA ALA A 147 16.19 -2.63 13.51
C ALA A 147 15.88 -3.81 12.57
N HIS A 148 14.66 -3.91 12.03
CA HIS A 148 14.30 -4.91 11.02
C HIS A 148 14.97 -4.64 9.67
N ASP A 149 15.07 -3.39 9.22
CA ASP A 149 15.79 -3.02 8.00
C ASP A 149 17.30 -3.27 8.13
N GLU A 150 17.90 -2.95 9.27
CA GLU A 150 19.30 -3.24 9.59
C GLU A 150 19.56 -4.76 9.58
N ALA A 151 18.71 -5.55 10.24
CA ALA A 151 18.79 -7.01 10.22
C ALA A 151 18.62 -7.58 8.79
N ARG A 152 17.69 -7.05 8.00
CA ARG A 152 17.49 -7.45 6.60
C ARG A 152 18.71 -7.12 5.74
N GLN A 153 19.30 -5.92 5.91
CA GLN A 153 20.54 -5.55 5.22
C GLN A 153 21.72 -6.44 5.63
N GLN A 154 21.80 -6.82 6.91
CA GLN A 154 22.84 -7.72 7.42
C GLN A 154 22.72 -9.12 6.79
N VAL A 155 21.52 -9.70 6.77
CA VAL A 155 21.26 -11.00 6.11
C VAL A 155 21.55 -10.93 4.61
N LEU A 156 21.23 -9.82 3.93
CA LEU A 156 21.59 -9.63 2.51
C LEU A 156 23.11 -9.61 2.30
N LYS A 157 23.86 -8.86 3.13
CA LYS A 157 25.33 -8.82 3.09
C LYS A 157 25.95 -10.21 3.34
N GLU A 158 25.46 -10.94 4.34
CA GLU A 158 25.94 -12.29 4.65
C GLU A 158 25.64 -13.26 3.50
N LYS A 159 24.44 -13.21 2.92
CA LYS A 159 24.07 -13.99 1.74
C LYS A 159 24.96 -13.64 0.53
N ASP A 160 25.24 -12.36 0.28
CA ASP A 160 26.14 -11.93 -0.80
C ASP A 160 27.60 -12.36 -0.55
N GLN A 161 28.08 -12.34 0.70
CA GLN A 161 29.40 -12.89 1.08
C GLN A 161 29.48 -14.40 0.85
N VAL A 162 28.46 -15.17 1.25
CA VAL A 162 28.39 -16.61 1.02
C VAL A 162 28.37 -16.93 -0.48
N LEU A 163 27.60 -16.20 -1.28
CA LEU A 163 27.59 -16.34 -2.74
C LEU A 163 28.96 -16.00 -3.36
N ALA A 164 29.61 -14.91 -2.92
CA ALA A 164 30.95 -14.54 -3.39
C ALA A 164 32.00 -15.60 -3.02
N GLY A 165 31.92 -16.16 -1.81
CA GLY A 165 32.77 -17.29 -1.38
C GLY A 165 32.56 -18.53 -2.25
N ALA A 166 31.31 -18.96 -2.43
CA ALA A 166 30.96 -20.10 -3.28
C ALA A 166 31.40 -19.90 -4.74
N HIS A 167 31.27 -18.69 -5.30
CA HIS A 167 31.79 -18.37 -6.63
C HIS A 167 33.32 -18.42 -6.69
N ALA A 168 34.02 -17.92 -5.68
CA ALA A 168 35.48 -17.98 -5.61
C ALA A 168 36.00 -19.43 -5.50
N GLU A 169 35.32 -20.28 -4.72
CA GLU A 169 35.62 -21.71 -4.62
C GLU A 169 35.30 -22.45 -5.93
N ALA A 170 34.16 -22.19 -6.56
CA ALA A 170 33.81 -22.76 -7.87
C ALA A 170 34.83 -22.37 -8.96
N GLU A 171 35.31 -21.12 -8.98
CA GLU A 171 36.37 -20.68 -9.89
C GLU A 171 37.73 -21.33 -9.55
N LYS A 172 38.03 -21.57 -8.27
CA LYS A 172 39.22 -22.32 -7.87
C LYS A 172 39.16 -23.77 -8.39
N ILE A 173 38.02 -24.46 -8.19
CA ILE A 173 37.79 -25.82 -8.69
C ILE A 173 37.89 -25.85 -10.23
N ARG A 174 37.27 -24.90 -10.93
CA ARG A 174 37.37 -24.78 -12.40
C ARG A 174 38.81 -24.59 -12.87
N ARG A 175 39.62 -23.78 -12.18
CA ARG A 175 41.05 -23.60 -12.50
C ARG A 175 41.86 -24.87 -12.24
N GLN A 176 41.60 -25.57 -11.14
CA GLN A 176 42.25 -26.85 -10.83
C GLN A 176 41.91 -27.91 -11.89
N ALA A 177 40.63 -28.11 -12.20
CA ALA A 177 40.18 -29.05 -13.22
C ALA A 177 40.74 -28.73 -14.63
N ARG A 178 40.88 -27.44 -14.99
CA ARG A 178 41.56 -27.03 -16.23
C ARG A 178 43.05 -27.38 -16.21
N ALA A 179 43.75 -27.03 -15.14
CA ALA A 179 45.19 -27.35 -15.02
C ALA A 179 45.47 -28.86 -14.99
N GLU A 180 44.58 -29.65 -14.39
CA GLU A 180 44.62 -31.12 -14.40
C GLU A 180 44.35 -31.68 -15.81
N ALA A 181 43.37 -31.13 -16.54
CA ALA A 181 43.11 -31.50 -17.93
C ALA A 181 44.29 -31.14 -18.86
N ASP A 182 44.86 -29.93 -18.73
CA ASP A 182 46.03 -29.49 -19.49
C ASP A 182 47.27 -30.37 -19.19
N ALA A 183 47.46 -30.76 -17.92
CA ALA A 183 48.52 -31.68 -17.52
C ALA A 183 48.34 -33.08 -18.13
N LEU A 184 47.11 -33.60 -18.15
CA LEU A 184 46.77 -34.88 -18.76
C LEU A 184 46.94 -34.84 -20.28
N LEU A 185 46.57 -33.74 -20.94
CA LEU A 185 46.84 -33.52 -22.37
C LEU A 185 48.35 -33.47 -22.65
N ALA A 186 49.14 -32.79 -21.81
CA ALA A 186 50.60 -32.77 -21.95
C ALA A 186 51.23 -34.16 -21.72
N GLU A 187 50.72 -34.95 -20.77
CA GLU A 187 51.21 -36.32 -20.52
C GLU A 187 50.84 -37.27 -21.66
N THR A 188 49.61 -37.21 -22.16
CA THR A 188 49.15 -38.03 -23.30
C THR A 188 49.89 -37.69 -24.59
N ASN A 189 50.14 -36.40 -24.87
CA ASN A 189 50.98 -35.98 -25.99
C ASN A 189 52.42 -36.51 -25.87
N ARG A 190 53.06 -36.43 -24.69
CA ARG A 190 54.40 -37.03 -24.48
C ARG A 190 54.41 -38.54 -24.68
N LYS A 191 53.35 -39.24 -24.28
CA LYS A 191 53.20 -40.69 -24.52
C LYS A 191 53.03 -40.99 -26.01
N ALA A 192 52.24 -40.20 -26.73
CA ALA A 192 52.10 -40.31 -28.18
C ALA A 192 53.44 -40.06 -28.90
N GLU A 193 54.16 -39.00 -28.55
CA GLU A 193 55.50 -38.71 -29.07
C GLU A 193 56.50 -39.86 -28.79
N ALA A 194 56.45 -40.47 -27.61
CA ALA A 194 57.29 -41.62 -27.27
C ALA A 194 56.92 -42.88 -28.08
N ILE A 195 55.63 -43.11 -28.34
CA ILE A 195 55.15 -44.20 -29.21
C ILE A 195 55.61 -43.95 -30.65
N ASP A 196 55.47 -42.72 -31.16
CA ASP A 196 55.95 -42.32 -32.49
C ASP A 196 57.46 -42.48 -32.64
N GLN A 197 58.24 -42.11 -31.61
CA GLN A 197 59.69 -42.31 -31.58
C GLN A 197 60.04 -43.80 -31.63
N LEU A 198 59.41 -44.62 -30.79
CA LEU A 198 59.63 -46.07 -30.75
C LEU A 198 59.20 -46.75 -32.08
N ALA A 199 58.11 -46.31 -32.69
CA ALA A 199 57.68 -46.78 -34.01
C ALA A 199 58.69 -46.41 -35.11
N ARG A 200 59.23 -45.17 -35.09
CA ARG A 200 60.30 -44.74 -36.00
C ARG A 200 61.59 -45.52 -35.78
N GLU A 201 61.99 -45.77 -34.54
CA GLU A 201 63.17 -46.58 -34.22
C GLU A 201 63.00 -48.04 -34.67
N GLN A 202 61.82 -48.62 -34.46
CA GLN A 202 61.49 -49.95 -34.97
C GLN A 202 61.56 -49.98 -36.51
N ALA A 203 60.94 -49.02 -37.20
CA ALA A 203 60.99 -48.91 -38.66
C ALA A 203 62.43 -48.72 -39.18
N ILE A 204 63.25 -47.88 -38.54
CA ILE A 204 64.68 -47.72 -38.86
C ILE A 204 65.45 -49.01 -38.59
N SER A 205 65.15 -49.75 -37.52
CA SER A 205 65.81 -51.02 -37.21
C SER A 205 65.44 -52.12 -38.24
N GLN A 206 64.19 -52.16 -38.70
CA GLN A 206 63.74 -53.05 -39.76
C GLN A 206 64.37 -52.67 -41.10
N ALA A 207 64.37 -51.39 -41.46
CA ALA A 207 65.06 -50.89 -42.66
C ALA A 207 66.56 -51.21 -42.63
N ARG A 208 67.24 -51.06 -41.49
CA ARG A 208 68.65 -51.48 -41.31
C ARG A 208 68.83 -52.98 -41.48
N LYS A 209 67.94 -53.82 -40.93
CA LYS A 209 67.97 -55.27 -41.14
C LYS A 209 67.80 -55.65 -42.62
N MET A 210 66.83 -55.03 -43.32
CA MET A 210 66.60 -55.24 -44.75
C MET A 210 67.79 -54.79 -45.60
N VAL A 211 68.37 -53.61 -45.31
CA VAL A 211 69.59 -53.13 -45.97
C VAL A 211 70.76 -54.06 -45.69
N GLN A 212 70.92 -54.54 -44.46
CA GLN A 212 72.02 -55.43 -44.12
C GLN A 212 71.88 -56.80 -44.80
N ALA A 213 70.68 -57.40 -44.80
CA ALA A 213 70.37 -58.60 -45.57
C ALA A 213 70.69 -58.40 -47.06
N ALA A 214 70.22 -57.31 -47.67
CA ALA A 214 70.53 -56.98 -49.07
C ALA A 214 72.05 -56.78 -49.31
N THR A 215 72.81 -56.24 -48.35
CA THR A 215 74.28 -56.14 -48.49
C THR A 215 75.00 -57.48 -48.33
N ASP A 216 74.48 -58.39 -47.50
CA ASP A 216 75.05 -59.72 -47.33
C ASP A 216 74.69 -60.61 -48.52
N GLU A 217 73.46 -60.54 -49.05
CA GLU A 217 73.09 -61.10 -50.36
C GLU A 217 73.99 -60.56 -51.49
N ALA A 218 74.25 -59.24 -51.53
CA ALA A 218 75.16 -58.65 -52.52
C ALA A 218 76.60 -59.18 -52.38
N ARG A 219 77.07 -59.45 -51.15
CA ARG A 219 78.37 -60.11 -50.90
C ARG A 219 78.36 -61.57 -51.35
N GLU A 220 77.29 -62.31 -51.12
CA GLU A 220 77.13 -63.68 -51.61
C GLU A 220 77.14 -63.72 -53.15
N ILE A 221 76.41 -62.82 -53.80
CA ILE A 221 76.42 -62.65 -55.26
C ILE A 221 77.82 -62.30 -55.79
N GLN A 222 78.55 -61.40 -55.11
CA GLN A 222 79.94 -61.08 -55.46
C GLN A 222 80.89 -62.27 -55.26
N ASN A 223 80.72 -63.04 -54.19
CA ASN A 223 81.53 -64.24 -53.91
C ASN A 223 81.23 -65.35 -54.94
N ALA A 224 79.96 -65.59 -55.28
CA ALA A 224 79.55 -66.48 -56.35
C ALA A 224 80.13 -66.05 -57.71
N HIS A 225 80.16 -64.74 -58.01
CA HIS A 225 80.85 -64.20 -59.18
C HIS A 225 82.36 -64.48 -59.15
N ARG A 226 83.03 -64.25 -58.00
CA ARG A 226 84.46 -64.52 -57.83
C ARG A 226 84.78 -66.01 -58.04
N LEU A 227 83.97 -66.91 -57.49
CA LEU A 227 84.08 -68.36 -57.66
C LEU A 227 83.88 -68.78 -59.13
N ARG A 228 82.83 -68.29 -59.80
CA ARG A 228 82.62 -68.50 -61.24
C ARG A 228 83.78 -67.99 -62.09
N LEU A 229 84.34 -66.83 -61.76
CA LEU A 229 85.52 -66.28 -62.45
C LEU A 229 86.79 -67.12 -62.19
N GLN A 230 86.92 -67.74 -61.02
CA GLN A 230 88.03 -68.64 -60.70
C GLN A 230 87.88 -69.98 -61.44
N ASP A 231 86.67 -70.52 -61.56
CA ASP A 231 86.38 -71.73 -62.35
C ASP A 231 86.55 -71.50 -63.86
N LEU A 232 86.11 -70.34 -64.38
CA LEU A 232 86.41 -69.94 -65.75
C LEU A 232 87.92 -69.82 -65.99
N LYS A 233 88.68 -69.27 -65.04
CA LYS A 233 90.15 -69.19 -65.14
C LYS A 233 90.82 -70.57 -65.08
N SER A 234 90.39 -71.48 -64.20
CA SER A 234 90.93 -72.84 -64.14
C SER A 234 90.63 -73.61 -65.41
N ARG A 235 89.42 -73.43 -65.98
CA ARG A 235 89.03 -74.05 -67.25
C ARG A 235 89.78 -73.48 -68.45
N ILE A 236 90.03 -72.17 -68.48
CA ILE A 236 90.93 -71.56 -69.48
C ILE A 236 92.33 -72.16 -69.34
N ALA A 237 92.91 -72.21 -68.14
CA ALA A 237 94.23 -72.82 -67.92
C ALA A 237 94.29 -74.31 -68.33
N ALA A 238 93.21 -75.07 -68.14
CA ALA A 238 93.09 -76.45 -68.62
C ALA A 238 93.03 -76.54 -70.16
N MET A 239 92.29 -75.64 -70.82
CA MET A 239 92.29 -75.55 -72.28
C MET A 239 93.65 -75.06 -72.83
N GLU A 240 94.36 -74.18 -72.12
CA GLU A 240 95.72 -73.79 -72.47
C GLU A 240 96.72 -74.93 -72.29
N GLN A 241 96.57 -75.79 -71.28
CA GLN A 241 97.33 -77.04 -71.19
C GLN A 241 96.99 -78.00 -72.34
N GLN A 242 95.73 -78.10 -72.76
CA GLN A 242 95.36 -78.91 -73.94
C GLN A 242 95.97 -78.33 -75.22
N ARG A 243 95.91 -77.01 -75.43
CA ARG A 243 96.57 -76.30 -76.52
C ARG A 243 98.09 -76.54 -76.50
N ASN A 244 98.73 -76.46 -75.33
CA ASN A 244 100.16 -76.70 -75.22
C ASN A 244 100.51 -78.15 -75.54
N LYS A 245 99.75 -79.15 -75.07
CA LYS A 245 99.90 -80.55 -75.51
C LYS A 245 99.71 -80.73 -77.02
N LEU A 246 98.82 -79.96 -77.64
CA LEU A 246 98.63 -79.94 -79.09
C LEU A 246 99.85 -79.33 -79.79
N MET A 247 100.44 -78.25 -79.24
CA MET A 247 101.68 -77.65 -79.73
C MET A 247 102.90 -78.55 -79.53
N ASP A 248 102.96 -79.31 -78.43
CA ASP A 248 104.00 -80.33 -78.19
C ASP A 248 103.85 -81.48 -79.21
N PHE A 249 102.62 -81.92 -79.49
CA PHE A 249 102.32 -82.90 -80.53
C PHE A 249 102.68 -82.39 -81.94
N PHE A 250 102.35 -81.14 -82.27
CA PHE A 250 102.82 -80.53 -83.52
C PHE A 250 104.34 -80.39 -83.56
N SER A 251 105.01 -80.10 -82.45
CA SER A 251 106.47 -80.01 -82.38
C SER A 251 107.12 -81.39 -82.59
N GLN A 252 106.51 -82.46 -82.06
CA GLN A 252 106.93 -83.85 -82.32
C GLN A 252 106.73 -84.23 -83.79
N MET A 253 105.55 -83.93 -84.36
CA MET A 253 105.25 -84.19 -85.77
C MET A 253 106.16 -83.41 -86.72
N ILE A 254 106.51 -82.16 -86.39
CA ILE A 254 107.50 -81.36 -87.12
C ILE A 254 108.89 -82.00 -87.01
N GLY A 255 109.27 -82.52 -85.84
CA GLY A 255 110.50 -83.28 -85.66
C GLY A 255 110.56 -84.54 -86.53
N GLU A 256 109.51 -85.37 -86.52
CA GLU A 256 109.41 -86.57 -87.35
C GLU A 256 109.41 -86.24 -88.85
N LEU A 257 108.74 -85.16 -89.26
CA LEU A 257 108.77 -84.66 -90.64
C LEU A 257 110.14 -84.10 -91.05
N GLN A 258 110.88 -83.48 -90.12
CA GLN A 258 112.25 -83.02 -90.36
C GLN A 258 113.25 -84.18 -90.44
N GLU A 259 113.13 -85.21 -89.60
CA GLU A 259 113.93 -86.43 -89.72
C GLU A 259 113.66 -87.15 -91.06
N ALA A 260 112.39 -87.22 -91.51
CA ALA A 260 112.05 -87.74 -92.83
C ALA A 260 112.60 -86.87 -93.98
N GLN A 261 112.58 -85.54 -93.83
CA GLN A 261 113.10 -84.59 -94.81
C GLN A 261 114.65 -84.64 -94.92
N ASP A 262 115.35 -84.81 -93.81
CA ASP A 262 116.82 -84.91 -93.79
C ASP A 262 117.30 -86.29 -94.25
N TYR A 263 116.52 -87.36 -94.02
CA TYR A 263 116.76 -88.68 -94.63
C TYR A 263 116.59 -88.64 -96.16
N ALA A 264 115.58 -87.94 -96.66
CA ALA A 264 115.33 -87.79 -98.10
C ALA A 264 116.38 -86.93 -98.84
N ARG A 265 117.05 -85.99 -98.15
CA ARG A 265 118.01 -85.05 -98.76
C ARG A 265 119.42 -85.61 -99.00
N GLN A 266 119.78 -86.76 -98.45
CA GLN A 266 121.16 -87.28 -98.53
C GLN A 266 121.44 -88.25 -99.68
N ASN A 267 120.43 -88.70 -100.44
CA ASN A 267 120.62 -89.64 -101.55
C ASN A 267 120.03 -89.16 -102.90
N THR A 268 120.89 -88.51 -103.70
CA THR A 268 120.80 -88.29 -105.17
C THR A 268 119.77 -87.27 -105.74
N PRO A 269 120.00 -86.72 -106.97
CA PRO A 269 119.51 -85.37 -107.37
C PRO A 269 118.38 -85.33 -108.42
N VAL A 270 118.01 -84.11 -108.87
CA VAL A 270 117.14 -83.69 -110.03
C VAL A 270 115.65 -83.42 -109.65
N VAL A 271 115.18 -82.16 -109.59
CA VAL A 271 114.46 -81.29 -110.60
C VAL A 271 112.92 -81.47 -110.64
N ASP A 272 112.22 -80.34 -110.79
CA ASP A 272 110.81 -80.06 -111.18
C ASP A 272 109.63 -80.99 -110.78
N ALA A 273 108.58 -80.40 -110.18
CA ALA A 273 107.17 -80.58 -110.57
C ALA A 273 106.22 -79.62 -109.83
N GLU A 274 105.24 -79.07 -110.56
CA GLU A 274 104.01 -78.45 -110.01
C GLU A 274 102.98 -79.55 -109.67
N TYR A 275 102.19 -79.41 -108.60
CA TYR A 275 100.86 -80.02 -108.45
C TYR A 275 99.99 -79.25 -107.43
N ASP A 276 98.73 -79.05 -107.78
CA ASP A 276 97.65 -78.51 -106.92
C ASP A 276 97.03 -79.60 -106.01
N GLU A 277 96.40 -79.18 -104.91
CA GLU A 277 95.13 -79.80 -104.47
C GLU A 277 94.30 -78.84 -103.58
N ASP A 278 93.05 -78.61 -103.96
CA ASP A 278 92.04 -77.82 -103.25
C ASP A 278 91.32 -78.64 -102.16
N VAL A 279 91.07 -78.05 -100.97
CA VAL A 279 89.89 -78.42 -100.14
C VAL A 279 89.25 -77.17 -99.51
N THR A 280 87.94 -77.07 -99.67
CA THR A 280 87.03 -75.98 -99.27
C THR A 280 86.38 -76.17 -97.89
N GLU A 281 85.92 -75.08 -97.25
CA GLU A 281 84.63 -74.88 -96.50
C GLU A 281 84.77 -73.64 -95.58
N VAL A 282 84.05 -72.52 -95.71
CA VAL A 282 82.59 -72.22 -95.75
C VAL A 282 81.88 -72.34 -94.37
N SER A 283 81.81 -71.23 -93.62
CA SER A 283 80.58 -70.77 -92.92
C SER A 283 80.75 -69.42 -92.17
N PRO A 284 79.68 -68.68 -91.85
CA PRO A 284 79.74 -67.22 -91.67
C PRO A 284 79.57 -66.70 -90.23
N GLU A 285 79.89 -65.41 -90.05
CA GLU A 285 79.62 -64.62 -88.84
C GLU A 285 78.10 -64.51 -88.55
N PRO A 286 77.65 -64.69 -87.30
CA PRO A 286 76.30 -64.35 -86.90
C PRO A 286 76.18 -62.85 -86.58
N ARG A 287 75.45 -62.09 -87.42
CA ARG A 287 74.93 -60.77 -87.04
C ARG A 287 73.63 -60.93 -86.25
N LEU A 288 73.56 -60.31 -85.07
CA LEU A 288 72.37 -60.31 -84.21
C LEU A 288 71.42 -59.18 -84.63
N ASP A 289 70.16 -59.51 -84.93
CA ASP A 289 69.17 -58.58 -85.48
C ASP A 289 68.32 -57.93 -84.38
N LEU A 290 68.57 -56.64 -84.13
CA LEU A 290 67.95 -55.82 -83.08
C LEU A 290 66.72 -55.04 -83.60
N SER A 291 65.81 -55.72 -84.29
CA SER A 291 64.53 -55.13 -84.69
C SER A 291 63.48 -55.30 -83.59
N ASP A 292 62.60 -54.32 -83.38
CA ASP A 292 61.68 -54.28 -82.21
C ASP A 292 60.82 -55.56 -82.04
N LYS A 293 60.53 -56.26 -83.15
CA LYS A 293 59.78 -57.52 -83.17
C LYS A 293 60.51 -58.69 -82.51
N THR A 294 61.85 -58.73 -82.53
CA THR A 294 62.62 -59.81 -81.86
C THR A 294 62.72 -59.57 -80.36
N VAL A 295 62.76 -58.29 -79.94
CA VAL A 295 62.74 -57.88 -78.52
C VAL A 295 61.37 -58.17 -77.89
N GLU A 296 60.28 -57.86 -78.59
CA GLU A 296 58.91 -58.11 -78.12
C GLU A 296 58.59 -59.63 -78.05
N ALA A 297 59.05 -60.41 -79.03
CA ALA A 297 58.95 -61.87 -79.00
C ALA A 297 59.76 -62.52 -77.85
N ALA A 298 60.91 -61.94 -77.48
CA ALA A 298 61.68 -62.40 -76.32
C ALA A 298 61.01 -62.02 -74.98
N ALA A 299 60.35 -60.86 -74.90
CA ALA A 299 59.57 -60.47 -73.72
C ALA A 299 58.35 -61.37 -73.49
N ALA A 300 57.71 -61.85 -74.57
CA ALA A 300 56.60 -62.79 -74.51
C ALA A 300 56.98 -64.24 -74.15
N ALA A 301 58.28 -64.57 -74.12
CA ALA A 301 58.79 -65.92 -73.81
C ALA A 301 59.11 -66.14 -72.32
N LEU A 302 58.88 -65.14 -71.46
CA LEU A 302 58.99 -65.29 -70.00
C LEU A 302 57.68 -65.88 -69.44
N PRO A 303 57.71 -66.96 -68.64
CA PRO A 303 56.50 -67.57 -68.11
C PRO A 303 55.81 -66.68 -67.08
N VAL A 304 54.50 -66.48 -67.28
CA VAL A 304 53.58 -65.98 -66.26
C VAL A 304 53.21 -67.14 -65.34
N SER A 305 53.34 -66.94 -64.03
CA SER A 305 52.77 -67.84 -63.02
C SER A 305 51.56 -67.18 -62.35
N GLU A 306 50.38 -67.72 -62.61
CA GLU A 306 49.20 -67.55 -61.75
C GLU A 306 49.19 -68.64 -60.64
N GLU A 307 48.09 -68.70 -59.87
CA GLU A 307 47.78 -69.68 -58.79
C GLU A 307 48.51 -69.44 -57.44
N THR A 308 47.89 -69.53 -56.26
CA THR A 308 46.53 -69.93 -55.79
C THR A 308 46.24 -69.16 -54.46
N ALA A 309 45.02 -68.74 -54.08
CA ALA A 309 43.86 -69.52 -53.57
C ALA A 309 44.26 -70.44 -52.36
N GLU A 310 43.52 -70.63 -51.26
CA GLU A 310 42.15 -70.30 -50.79
C GLU A 310 42.24 -69.84 -49.29
N GLU A 311 41.21 -69.30 -48.61
CA GLU A 311 40.12 -70.05 -47.97
C GLU A 311 38.88 -69.18 -47.72
N ALA A 312 37.70 -69.78 -47.92
CA ALA A 312 36.45 -69.48 -47.26
C ALA A 312 35.84 -70.84 -46.87
N PRO A 313 35.06 -70.98 -45.76
CA PRO A 313 33.66 -70.55 -45.85
C PRO A 313 32.95 -70.17 -44.52
N GLN A 314 31.77 -69.51 -44.66
CA GLN A 314 30.56 -69.71 -43.82
C GLN A 314 30.58 -69.19 -42.34
N LYS A 315 29.53 -68.58 -41.77
CA LYS A 315 28.07 -68.58 -42.06
C LYS A 315 27.32 -67.34 -41.51
N ASP A 316 26.20 -67.03 -42.17
CA ASP A 316 24.86 -66.60 -41.71
C ASP A 316 24.66 -65.47 -40.65
N GLU A 317 23.89 -64.45 -41.08
CA GLU A 317 22.68 -63.84 -40.43
C GLU A 317 22.72 -63.37 -38.96
N ALA A 318 22.16 -62.23 -38.54
CA ALA A 318 21.46 -61.07 -39.15
C ALA A 318 21.53 -59.89 -38.10
N VAL A 319 21.03 -58.65 -38.25
CA VAL A 319 19.76 -58.14 -38.81
C VAL A 319 19.87 -56.65 -39.21
N ASN A 320 19.22 -56.30 -40.32
CA ASN A 320 18.82 -54.96 -40.83
C ASN A 320 19.86 -53.85 -41.13
N CYS A 321 20.06 -53.66 -42.44
CA CYS A 321 20.07 -52.34 -43.09
C CYS A 321 18.67 -51.66 -42.96
N VAL A 322 18.42 -50.40 -43.32
CA VAL A 322 18.32 -49.88 -44.70
C VAL A 322 18.08 -48.34 -44.67
N VAL A 323 18.92 -47.59 -45.39
CA VAL A 323 18.64 -46.44 -46.30
C VAL A 323 17.63 -45.33 -45.89
N ALA A 324 18.11 -44.08 -45.89
CA ALA A 324 17.32 -42.84 -46.09
C ALA A 324 17.22 -42.53 -47.61
N PRO A 325 16.19 -41.82 -48.17
CA PRO A 325 16.03 -40.36 -47.91
C PRO A 325 14.66 -39.66 -48.15
N GLY A 326 14.46 -38.50 -47.50
CA GLY A 326 13.97 -37.27 -48.16
C GLY A 326 12.48 -36.84 -48.10
N LEU A 327 12.27 -35.55 -47.74
CA LEU A 327 11.15 -34.64 -48.09
C LEU A 327 9.76 -34.95 -47.43
N ASP A 328 9.00 -34.02 -46.84
CA ASP A 328 9.13 -32.55 -46.67
C ASP A 328 8.55 -32.01 -45.34
N GLU A 329 8.93 -30.77 -45.05
CA GLU A 329 8.41 -29.73 -44.13
C GLU A 329 7.11 -29.94 -43.32
N GLU A 330 7.19 -29.78 -41.98
CA GLU A 330 6.24 -28.95 -41.20
C GLU A 330 6.90 -28.37 -39.92
N GLU A 331 6.41 -27.24 -39.41
CA GLU A 331 7.13 -26.33 -38.50
C GLU A 331 7.35 -26.81 -37.04
N PRO A 332 8.47 -26.43 -36.40
CA PRO A 332 8.67 -26.60 -34.96
C PRO A 332 7.93 -25.52 -34.14
N ALA A 333 7.15 -25.96 -33.14
CA ALA A 333 6.37 -25.07 -32.27
C ALA A 333 7.25 -24.02 -31.54
N PRO A 334 6.83 -22.74 -31.49
CA PRO A 334 7.66 -21.66 -30.95
C PRO A 334 7.73 -21.65 -29.41
N PRO A 335 8.85 -21.14 -28.83
CA PRO A 335 9.01 -21.02 -27.39
C PRO A 335 8.13 -19.90 -26.81
N ARG A 336 7.55 -20.13 -25.62
CA ARG A 336 6.84 -19.09 -24.86
C ARG A 336 7.82 -18.05 -24.30
N THR A 337 8.02 -16.97 -25.05
CA THR A 337 8.35 -15.66 -24.49
C THR A 337 7.09 -15.01 -23.92
N VAL A 338 7.19 -14.38 -22.75
CA VAL A 338 6.19 -13.43 -22.25
C VAL A 338 6.92 -12.15 -21.88
N GLU A 339 6.77 -11.16 -22.73
CA GLU A 339 7.20 -9.78 -22.50
C GLU A 339 6.10 -9.01 -21.74
N LEU A 340 6.45 -7.85 -21.18
CA LEU A 340 5.60 -7.05 -20.29
C LEU A 340 4.75 -6.00 -21.05
N VAL A 341 3.94 -5.26 -20.25
CA VAL A 341 3.32 -3.95 -20.55
C VAL A 341 2.00 -4.03 -21.37
N PRO A 342 1.03 -3.11 -21.19
CA PRO A 342 0.18 -2.87 -20.00
C PRO A 342 -1.34 -2.99 -20.36
N GLU A 343 -2.29 -2.80 -19.43
CA GLU A 343 -3.57 -2.07 -19.71
C GLU A 343 -4.43 -1.80 -18.45
N GLU A 344 -5.50 -1.04 -18.65
CA GLU A 344 -6.14 -0.15 -17.65
C GLU A 344 -7.38 -0.72 -16.92
N GLU A 345 -7.99 0.16 -16.11
CA GLU A 345 -9.09 -0.04 -15.17
C GLU A 345 -10.36 -0.67 -15.78
N THR A 346 -10.87 -1.75 -15.17
CA THR A 346 -12.31 -2.08 -15.19
C THR A 346 -12.78 -2.59 -13.83
N THR A 347 -13.83 -1.96 -13.28
CA THR A 347 -14.47 -2.34 -12.00
C THR A 347 -15.51 -3.44 -12.18
N PRO A 348 -15.54 -4.50 -11.33
CA PRO A 348 -16.71 -5.36 -11.20
C PRO A 348 -17.67 -4.86 -10.11
N SER A 349 -18.97 -5.12 -10.32
CA SER A 349 -20.10 -4.60 -9.54
C SER A 349 -20.45 -5.39 -8.27
N ALA A 350 -21.26 -4.78 -7.41
CA ALA A 350 -21.64 -5.31 -6.09
C ALA A 350 -22.83 -6.29 -6.14
N GLU A 351 -22.55 -7.59 -6.23
CA GLU A 351 -23.58 -8.64 -6.14
C GLU A 351 -23.00 -10.02 -5.74
N TYR A 352 -22.36 -10.14 -4.56
CA TYR A 352 -21.85 -11.44 -4.06
C TYR A 352 -21.71 -11.58 -2.53
N PHE A 353 -22.70 -11.16 -1.73
CA PHE A 353 -22.77 -11.55 -0.31
C PHE A 353 -24.21 -11.58 0.20
N ASP A 354 -24.93 -12.68 -0.09
CA ASP A 354 -26.18 -13.00 0.63
C ASP A 354 -26.50 -14.51 0.60
N THR A 355 -26.01 -15.27 1.58
CA THR A 355 -26.57 -16.57 2.03
C THR A 355 -26.07 -16.91 3.45
N GLU A 356 -26.98 -17.41 4.28
CA GLU A 356 -26.85 -17.60 5.73
C GLU A 356 -26.02 -18.84 6.16
N PRO A 357 -25.35 -18.83 7.33
CA PRO A 357 -24.71 -20.01 7.91
C PRO A 357 -25.67 -20.84 8.79
N LYS A 358 -25.66 -22.16 8.63
CA LYS A 358 -26.41 -23.12 9.49
C LYS A 358 -25.68 -23.40 10.82
N GLN A 359 -26.46 -23.56 11.89
CA GLN A 359 -26.00 -23.92 13.24
C GLN A 359 -25.69 -25.41 13.40
N GLN A 360 -24.78 -25.74 14.34
CA GLN A 360 -24.79 -26.99 15.11
C GLN A 360 -24.51 -26.67 16.61
N PRO A 361 -24.93 -27.52 17.56
CA PRO A 361 -25.28 -27.06 18.92
C PRO A 361 -24.35 -27.55 20.05
N SER A 362 -24.18 -26.73 21.12
CA SER A 362 -24.50 -27.08 22.53
C SER A 362 -23.84 -26.11 23.54
N ASP A 363 -24.68 -25.51 24.41
CA ASP A 363 -24.39 -24.48 25.43
C ASP A 363 -24.06 -25.05 26.85
N PRO A 364 -23.95 -24.24 27.94
CA PRO A 364 -22.97 -23.15 28.20
C PRO A 364 -22.29 -23.42 29.58
N PRO A 365 -22.23 -22.57 30.66
CA PRO A 365 -22.37 -21.10 30.85
C PRO A 365 -21.10 -20.35 30.39
N GLU A 366 -21.01 -19.03 30.18
CA GLU A 366 -21.71 -17.80 30.65
C GLU A 366 -21.11 -17.09 31.88
N ILE A 367 -20.45 -15.97 31.61
CA ILE A 367 -20.20 -14.85 32.54
C ILE A 367 -20.85 -13.62 31.90
N GLU A 368 -21.77 -13.00 32.63
CA GLU A 368 -22.60 -11.90 32.15
C GLU A 368 -21.78 -10.62 31.89
N VAL A 369 -21.96 -10.02 30.72
CA VAL A 369 -21.61 -8.60 30.48
C VAL A 369 -22.92 -7.82 30.31
N PRO A 370 -23.33 -7.00 31.29
CA PRO A 370 -24.59 -6.27 31.22
C PRO A 370 -24.50 -5.10 30.24
N GLY A 371 -25.49 -4.95 29.34
CA GLY A 371 -25.61 -3.70 28.56
C GLY A 371 -26.30 -3.73 27.19
N ALA A 372 -26.80 -4.87 26.69
CA ALA A 372 -27.40 -4.95 25.35
C ALA A 372 -28.92 -5.23 25.40
N ILE A 373 -29.72 -4.17 25.52
CA ILE A 373 -31.19 -4.24 25.39
C ILE A 373 -31.55 -4.00 23.91
N PHE A 374 -31.52 -5.06 23.09
CA PHE A 374 -32.13 -5.03 21.75
C PHE A 374 -33.50 -5.71 21.81
N SER A 375 -34.54 -4.97 21.41
CA SER A 375 -35.94 -5.35 21.56
C SER A 375 -36.42 -6.30 20.45
N TYR A 376 -36.98 -7.44 20.87
CA TYR A 376 -37.87 -8.26 20.04
C TYR A 376 -39.34 -7.89 20.29
N PRO A 377 -40.25 -8.07 19.31
CA PRO A 377 -41.66 -7.75 19.47
C PRO A 377 -42.35 -8.75 20.42
N ILE A 378 -43.09 -8.23 21.40
CA ILE A 378 -43.79 -9.04 22.41
C ILE A 378 -45.10 -9.59 21.80
N LEU A 379 -45.17 -10.91 21.63
CA LEU A 379 -46.43 -11.63 21.43
C LEU A 379 -47.22 -11.63 22.75
N ARG A 380 -48.39 -10.99 22.77
CA ARG A 380 -49.29 -11.01 23.93
C ARG A 380 -50.05 -12.34 24.00
N GLN A 381 -50.13 -12.93 25.19
CA GLN A 381 -50.99 -14.10 25.45
C GLN A 381 -52.42 -13.64 25.77
N GLU A 382 -53.41 -14.47 25.43
CA GLU A 382 -54.82 -14.19 25.68
C GLU A 382 -55.14 -14.22 27.19
N GLY A 383 -55.64 -13.13 27.77
CA GLY A 383 -56.26 -13.17 29.11
C GLY A 383 -56.05 -11.99 30.06
N GLU A 384 -55.23 -10.98 29.74
CA GLU A 384 -55.03 -9.82 30.63
C GLU A 384 -56.09 -8.72 30.45
N PRO A 385 -56.53 -8.04 31.52
CA PRO A 385 -57.59 -7.05 31.47
C PRO A 385 -57.13 -5.76 30.77
N ILE A 386 -58.01 -5.24 29.90
CA ILE A 386 -57.82 -3.94 29.26
C ILE A 386 -57.95 -2.85 30.33
N LEU A 387 -56.86 -2.13 30.58
CA LEU A 387 -56.89 -0.82 31.23
C LEU A 387 -57.05 0.22 30.12
N ASP A 388 -58.12 1.01 30.18
CA ASP A 388 -58.38 2.07 29.21
C ASP A 388 -57.29 3.14 29.27
N GLU A 389 -56.53 3.30 28.17
CA GLU A 389 -55.61 4.43 28.00
C GLU A 389 -56.37 5.68 27.58
N GLU A 390 -56.93 6.43 28.54
CA GLU A 390 -57.08 7.87 28.35
C GLU A 390 -55.68 8.51 28.38
N PRO A 391 -55.30 9.33 27.37
CA PRO A 391 -53.98 9.93 27.33
C PRO A 391 -53.79 10.93 28.48
N PRO A 392 -52.63 10.95 29.16
CA PRO A 392 -52.42 11.81 30.31
C PRO A 392 -52.53 13.28 29.92
N ALA A 393 -53.32 14.04 30.69
CA ALA A 393 -53.57 15.45 30.44
C ALA A 393 -52.27 16.27 30.37
N ARG A 394 -52.19 17.19 29.39
CA ARG A 394 -51.03 18.08 29.18
C ARG A 394 -50.58 18.77 30.47
N GLY A 395 -49.37 18.44 30.92
CA GLY A 395 -48.72 19.14 32.03
C GLY A 395 -48.34 20.59 31.68
N PRO A 396 -48.25 21.50 32.67
CA PRO A 396 -48.14 22.95 32.46
C PRO A 396 -46.76 23.45 31.97
N HIS A 397 -45.85 22.57 31.59
CA HIS A 397 -44.42 22.87 31.38
C HIS A 397 -43.83 22.27 30.10
N GLN A 398 -44.58 22.32 29.00
CA GLN A 398 -44.01 22.11 27.66
C GLN A 398 -43.85 23.47 26.96
N PRO A 399 -42.63 23.86 26.53
CA PRO A 399 -42.44 25.13 25.82
C PRO A 399 -43.07 25.05 24.44
N VAL A 400 -44.08 25.89 24.20
CA VAL A 400 -44.68 26.07 22.87
C VAL A 400 -43.72 26.91 22.04
N MET A 401 -43.36 26.41 20.85
CA MET A 401 -42.62 27.19 19.86
C MET A 401 -43.45 28.41 19.45
N PRO A 402 -42.89 29.65 19.46
CA PRO A 402 -43.59 30.80 18.91
C PRO A 402 -43.92 30.55 17.44
N ASP A 403 -45.19 30.73 17.07
CA ASP A 403 -45.59 30.65 15.67
C ASP A 403 -45.11 31.91 14.95
N LEU A 404 -44.23 31.74 13.96
CA LEU A 404 -43.63 32.83 13.20
C LEU A 404 -44.38 33.13 11.90
N SER A 405 -45.61 32.62 11.76
CA SER A 405 -46.46 32.82 10.57
C SER A 405 -47.40 34.03 10.67
N ASP A 406 -47.53 34.64 11.85
CA ASP A 406 -48.43 35.78 12.08
C ASP A 406 -47.76 37.11 11.70
N THR A 407 -47.65 37.38 10.39
CA THR A 407 -47.46 38.75 9.88
C THR A 407 -48.80 39.48 9.92
N GLY A 408 -49.30 39.72 11.14
CA GLY A 408 -50.39 40.66 11.38
C GLY A 408 -49.86 42.08 11.27
N GLU A 409 -50.19 42.76 10.17
CA GLU A 409 -50.30 44.21 10.19
C GLU A 409 -51.48 44.54 11.13
N ASP A 410 -51.23 45.24 12.24
CA ASP A 410 -52.09 46.33 12.73
C ASP A 410 -51.54 47.00 14.01
N ASP A 411 -51.91 48.28 14.11
CA ASP A 411 -51.92 49.20 15.25
C ASP A 411 -50.60 49.76 15.86
N GLU A 412 -50.51 51.08 15.72
CA GLU A 412 -49.55 52.02 16.30
C GLU A 412 -49.86 52.32 17.80
N ASP A 413 -49.04 53.18 18.42
CA ASP A 413 -49.27 53.89 19.69
C ASP A 413 -49.26 53.11 21.04
N ALA A 414 -48.07 53.01 21.67
CA ALA A 414 -47.93 53.11 23.14
C ALA A 414 -46.50 53.48 23.63
N ASP A 415 -46.25 54.79 23.72
CA ASP A 415 -45.50 55.54 24.75
C ASP A 415 -44.34 54.90 25.58
N SER A 416 -43.18 55.56 25.51
CA SER A 416 -42.14 55.77 26.54
C SER A 416 -41.48 54.59 27.29
N GLY A 417 -40.17 54.44 27.06
CA GLY A 417 -39.26 53.67 27.91
C GLY A 417 -37.78 53.93 27.58
N ASP A 418 -37.21 55.01 28.13
CA ASP A 418 -35.78 55.34 27.98
C ASP A 418 -34.87 54.26 28.59
N ILE A 419 -34.43 53.30 27.75
CA ILE A 419 -33.37 52.35 28.12
C ILE A 419 -32.03 53.01 27.82
N GLN A 420 -31.33 53.44 28.86
CA GLN A 420 -29.94 53.90 28.75
C GLN A 420 -29.07 52.73 28.28
N LEU A 421 -28.69 52.72 26.99
CA LEU A 421 -27.73 51.75 26.47
C LEU A 421 -26.39 51.93 27.20
N ILE A 422 -26.01 50.90 27.97
CA ILE A 422 -24.64 50.70 28.42
C ILE A 422 -23.74 50.73 27.17
N PRO A 423 -22.67 51.54 27.12
CA PRO A 423 -21.84 51.64 25.93
C PRO A 423 -21.25 50.27 25.56
N GLU A 424 -21.70 49.71 24.43
CA GLU A 424 -21.18 48.44 23.94
C GLU A 424 -19.67 48.53 23.73
N ARG A 425 -18.94 47.68 24.45
CA ARG A 425 -17.50 47.53 24.30
C ARG A 425 -17.25 46.94 22.90
N LYS A 426 -16.82 47.77 21.95
CA LYS A 426 -16.57 47.36 20.55
C LYS A 426 -15.84 46.01 20.51
N PRO A 427 -16.40 44.97 19.86
CA PRO A 427 -15.72 43.69 19.75
C PRO A 427 -14.45 43.87 18.90
N GLU A 428 -13.32 43.39 19.41
CA GLU A 428 -12.03 43.56 18.75
C GLU A 428 -12.05 43.03 17.32
N GLU A 429 -11.55 43.85 16.38
CA GLU A 429 -11.54 43.52 14.95
C GLU A 429 -10.54 42.43 14.62
N ASN A 430 -10.93 41.18 14.85
CA ASN A 430 -10.14 40.02 14.44
C ASN A 430 -10.05 39.96 12.90
N PRO A 431 -8.86 40.14 12.29
CA PRO A 431 -8.73 40.23 10.83
C PRO A 431 -9.09 38.92 10.12
N ARG A 432 -8.98 37.78 10.81
CA ARG A 432 -9.48 36.48 10.34
C ARG A 432 -11.01 36.46 10.21
N ARG A 433 -11.74 37.09 11.14
CA ARG A 433 -13.21 37.17 11.14
C ARG A 433 -13.71 38.06 10.00
N GLN A 434 -13.05 39.19 9.74
CA GLN A 434 -13.36 40.04 8.57
C GLN A 434 -13.18 39.27 7.25
N LYS A 435 -12.08 38.53 7.08
CA LYS A 435 -11.84 37.70 5.88
C LYS A 435 -12.90 36.60 5.71
N ALA A 436 -13.30 35.91 6.78
CA ALA A 436 -14.36 34.91 6.73
C ALA A 436 -15.72 35.51 6.33
N VAL A 437 -16.09 36.67 6.89
CA VAL A 437 -17.33 37.39 6.54
C VAL A 437 -17.31 37.88 5.09
N ALA A 438 -16.16 38.34 4.58
CA ALA A 438 -16.00 38.72 3.17
C ALA A 438 -16.17 37.51 2.23
N ALA A 439 -15.57 36.36 2.56
CA ALA A 439 -15.73 35.12 1.81
C ALA A 439 -17.19 34.64 1.78
N LEU A 440 -17.88 34.61 2.92
CA LEU A 440 -19.30 34.26 3.02
C LEU A 440 -20.21 35.18 2.20
N ARG A 441 -19.96 36.50 2.22
CA ARG A 441 -20.68 37.46 1.36
C ARG A 441 -20.40 37.22 -0.14
N GLY A 442 -19.16 36.87 -0.49
CA GLY A 442 -18.79 36.50 -1.86
C GLY A 442 -19.52 35.24 -2.34
N LEU A 443 -19.58 34.21 -1.49
CA LEU A 443 -20.28 32.95 -1.78
C LEU A 443 -21.80 33.18 -1.93
N ARG A 444 -22.42 33.94 -1.02
CA ARG A 444 -23.85 34.30 -1.10
C ARG A 444 -24.19 35.09 -2.37
N ARG A 445 -23.28 35.95 -2.87
CA ARG A 445 -23.46 36.66 -4.15
C ARG A 445 -23.28 35.75 -5.39
N LYS A 446 -22.50 34.68 -5.29
CA LYS A 446 -22.41 33.66 -6.36
C LYS A 446 -23.67 32.79 -6.40
N MET A 447 -24.12 32.30 -5.24
CA MET A 447 -25.36 31.53 -5.10
C MET A 447 -26.64 32.30 -5.52
N ALA A 448 -26.60 33.64 -5.52
CA ALA A 448 -27.69 34.50 -5.98
C ALA A 448 -27.57 34.94 -7.46
N ARG A 449 -26.63 34.35 -8.21
CA ARG A 449 -26.41 34.57 -9.65
C ARG A 449 -26.46 33.28 -10.48
N THR A 450 -26.72 32.17 -9.81
CA THR A 450 -27.09 30.86 -10.36
C THR A 450 -28.58 30.65 -10.11
#